data_AF-A0A5U0PYD7-F1
#
_entry.id   AF-A0A5U0PYD7-F1
#
_cell.length_a   1.000
_cell.length_b   1.000
_cell.length_c   1.000
_cell.angle_alpha   90.00
_cell.angle_beta   90.00
_cell.angle_gamma   90.00
#
_symmetry.space_group_name_H-M   'P 1'
#
loop_
_entity.id
_entity.type
_entity.pdbx_description
1 polymer ?
#
loop_
_entity_poly.entity_id
_entity_poly.type
_entity_poly.pdbx_seq_one_letter_code
_entity_poly.pdbx_strand_id
1 'polypeptide(L)'
;MMSISAPSYSALRIIVITNNCEQQIHKYKSDEYLMDYLQSFCMPENCMVCVFERQRPLFKLERVPGSTNQWSQVEIHKPRRLRSYRLHQH
;
A
#
# COMPACT_ATOMS: atom_id res chain seq x y z
N MET A 1 -27.25 -1.12 -20.35
CA MET A 1 -26.70 -0.81 -19.02
C MET A 1 -25.40 -1.59 -18.87
N MET A 2 -24.26 -0.91 -18.91
CA MET A 2 -22.96 -1.54 -18.67
C MET A 2 -22.82 -1.71 -17.15
N SER A 3 -22.99 -2.94 -16.67
CA SER A 3 -22.75 -3.28 -15.27
C SER A 3 -21.25 -3.17 -15.02
N ILE A 4 -20.81 -2.04 -14.43
CA ILE A 4 -19.47 -1.89 -13.90
C ILE A 4 -19.43 -2.81 -12.69
N SER A 5 -18.96 -4.05 -12.88
CA SER A 5 -18.68 -4.96 -11.78
C SER A 5 -17.72 -4.25 -10.83
N ALA A 6 -18.20 -3.90 -9.63
CA ALA A 6 -17.34 -3.44 -8.56
C ALA A 6 -16.17 -4.44 -8.45
N PRO A 7 -14.92 -3.98 -8.36
CA PRO A 7 -13.79 -4.89 -8.22
C PRO A 7 -14.07 -5.80 -7.03
N SER A 8 -14.09 -7.11 -7.25
CA SER A 8 -14.28 -8.05 -6.15
C SER A 8 -13.04 -7.95 -5.27
N TYR A 9 -13.09 -7.16 -4.20
CA TYR A 9 -12.03 -7.03 -3.21
C TYR A 9 -11.83 -8.30 -2.36
N SER A 10 -12.12 -9.47 -2.94
CA SER A 10 -11.99 -10.76 -2.30
C SER A 10 -10.51 -11.03 -2.00
N ALA A 11 -10.18 -10.87 -0.72
CA ALA A 11 -8.89 -11.13 -0.08
C ALA A 11 -7.78 -10.08 -0.29
N LEU A 12 -8.08 -8.81 0.01
CA LEU A 12 -7.02 -7.83 0.27
C LEU A 12 -6.30 -8.13 1.59
N ARG A 13 -4.97 -7.99 1.57
CA ARG A 13 -4.10 -7.99 2.75
C ARG A 13 -3.59 -6.57 2.96
N ILE A 14 -3.74 -6.08 4.18
CA ILE A 14 -3.22 -4.78 4.60
C ILE A 14 -2.01 -5.04 5.48
N ILE A 15 -0.90 -4.40 5.16
CA ILE A 15 0.30 -4.43 5.99
C ILE A 15 0.51 -3.03 6.55
N VAL A 16 0.47 -2.91 7.86
CA VAL A 16 0.71 -1.64 8.58
C VAL A 16 2.12 -1.68 9.14
N ILE A 17 2.88 -0.62 8.88
CA ILE A 17 4.24 -0.44 9.39
C ILE A 17 4.23 0.69 10.42
N THR A 18 4.63 0.35 11.64
CA THR A 18 4.73 1.32 12.74
C THR A 18 5.97 2.22 12.58
N ASN A 19 6.03 3.31 13.35
CA ASN A 19 7.23 4.15 13.41
C ASN A 19 8.49 3.40 13.89
N ASN A 20 8.31 2.28 14.61
CA ASN A 20 9.40 1.44 15.09
C ASN A 20 9.77 0.34 14.09
N CYS A 21 9.30 0.45 12.83
CA CYS A 21 9.49 -0.54 11.77
C CYS A 21 8.89 -1.91 12.08
N GLU A 22 7.92 -1.99 12.99
CA GLU A 22 7.18 -3.23 13.26
C GLU A 22 6.10 -3.43 12.21
N GLN A 23 5.84 -4.69 11.88
CA GLN A 23 4.87 -5.06 10.84
C GLN A 23 3.64 -5.72 11.44
N GLN A 24 2.46 -5.19 11.12
CA GLN A 24 1.17 -5.77 11.47
C GLN A 24 0.41 -6.15 10.20
N ILE A 25 -0.23 -7.32 10.18
CA ILE A 25 -0.90 -7.86 8.99
C ILE A 25 -2.39 -8.03 9.28
N HIS A 26 -3.21 -7.36 8.48
CA HIS A 26 -4.66 -7.40 8.56
C HIS A 26 -5.26 -7.97 7.29
N LYS A 27 -6.41 -8.64 7.43
CA LYS A 27 -7.22 -9.10 6.30
C LYS A 27 -8.40 -8.16 6.16
N TYR A 28 -8.59 -7.62 4.97
CA TYR A 28 -9.77 -6.82 4.66
C TYR A 28 -11.02 -7.69 4.71
N LYS A 29 -12.09 -7.17 5.30
CA LYS A 29 -13.41 -7.78 5.28
C LYS A 29 -14.34 -6.90 4.44
N SER A 30 -15.18 -7.54 3.63
CA SER A 30 -15.92 -6.92 2.51
C SER A 30 -17.04 -5.95 2.92
N ASP A 31 -17.25 -5.73 4.22
CA ASP A 31 -18.43 -5.03 4.73
C ASP A 31 -18.22 -3.51 4.88
N GLU A 32 -16.97 -3.03 4.85
CA GLU A 32 -16.62 -1.62 5.01
C GLU A 32 -16.04 -1.05 3.71
N TYR A 33 -16.19 0.24 3.44
CA TYR A 33 -15.51 0.86 2.29
C TYR A 33 -13.98 0.82 2.50
N LEU A 34 -13.23 0.40 1.47
CA LEU A 34 -11.80 0.15 1.58
C LEU A 34 -11.03 1.35 2.14
N MET A 35 -11.33 2.57 1.68
CA MET A 35 -10.59 3.74 2.14
C MET A 35 -10.90 4.07 3.60
N ASP A 36 -12.13 3.87 4.06
CA ASP A 36 -12.50 4.11 5.46
C ASP A 36 -11.76 3.11 6.38
N TYR A 37 -11.72 1.84 5.95
CA TYR A 37 -10.93 0.81 6.62
C TYR A 37 -9.44 1.17 6.68
N LEU A 38 -8.86 1.65 5.57
CA LEU A 38 -7.44 2.04 5.52
C LEU A 38 -7.15 3.29 6.37
N GLN A 39 -8.07 4.26 6.38
CA GLN A 39 -7.95 5.48 7.19
C GLN A 39 -7.90 5.18 8.70
N SER A 40 -8.53 4.08 9.15
CA SER A 40 -8.41 3.65 10.55
C SER A 40 -6.98 3.32 10.99
N PHE A 41 -6.08 3.03 10.03
CA PHE A 41 -4.65 2.80 10.29
C PHE A 41 -3.77 4.04 10.08
N CYS A 42 -4.32 5.15 9.59
CA CYS A 42 -3.60 6.40 9.35
C CYS A 42 -3.36 7.19 10.66
N MET A 43 -2.80 6.50 11.65
CA MET A 43 -2.59 6.98 13.02
C MET A 43 -1.15 7.44 13.24
N PRO A 44 -0.86 8.34 14.22
CA PRO A 44 0.49 8.87 14.47
C PRO A 44 1.56 7.81 14.79
N GLU A 45 1.19 6.66 15.32
CA GLU A 45 2.06 5.52 15.60
C GLU A 45 2.49 4.75 14.33
N ASN A 46 1.81 4.97 13.22
CA ASN A 46 2.05 4.30 11.95
C ASN A 46 2.73 5.24 10.95
N CYS A 47 3.55 4.68 10.07
CA CYS A 47 4.26 5.43 9.04
C CYS A 47 3.88 5.01 7.61
N MET A 48 3.38 3.78 7.43
CA MET A 48 3.00 3.27 6.11
C MET A 48 1.91 2.20 6.21
N VAL A 49 0.99 2.21 5.24
CA VAL A 49 -0.07 1.20 5.08
C VAL A 49 -0.01 0.67 3.65
N CYS A 50 0.34 -0.60 3.47
CA CYS A 50 0.48 -1.23 2.16
C CYS A 50 -0.72 -2.13 1.87
N VAL A 51 -1.27 -2.04 0.67
CA VAL A 51 -2.43 -2.82 0.23
C VAL A 51 -2.00 -3.83 -0.82
N PHE A 52 -2.29 -5.10 -0.57
CA PHE A 52 -1.98 -6.21 -1.45
C PHE A 52 -3.24 -6.97 -1.83
N GLU A 53 -3.30 -7.40 -3.09
CA GLU A 53 -4.20 -8.44 -3.54
C GLU A 53 -3.39 -9.73 -3.71
N ARG A 54 -3.64 -10.72 -2.84
CA ARG A 54 -2.82 -11.95 -2.74
C ARG A 54 -1.33 -11.65 -2.48
N GLN A 55 -0.51 -11.61 -3.53
CA GLN A 55 0.93 -11.29 -3.50
C GLN A 55 1.26 -10.05 -4.34
N ARG A 56 0.26 -9.44 -5.00
CA ARG A 56 0.44 -8.28 -5.85
C ARG A 56 0.26 -7.00 -5.01
N PRO A 57 1.29 -6.14 -4.90
CA PRO A 57 1.10 -4.82 -4.33
C PRO A 57 0.18 -3.99 -5.25
N LEU A 58 -0.83 -3.34 -4.66
CA LEU A 58 -1.72 -2.44 -5.38
C LEU A 58 -1.24 -0.99 -5.23
N PHE A 59 -1.24 -0.51 -3.99
CA PHE A 59 -0.81 0.83 -3.61
C PHE A 59 -0.39 0.86 -2.15
N LYS A 60 0.18 1.97 -1.72
CA LYS A 60 0.48 2.25 -0.31
C LYS A 60 0.01 3.64 0.07
N LEU A 61 -0.32 3.82 1.34
CA LEU A 61 -0.46 5.12 1.98
C LEU A 61 0.81 5.37 2.78
N GLU A 62 1.45 6.51 2.57
CA GLU A 62 2.65 6.91 3.29
C GLU A 62 2.39 8.20 4.06
N ARG A 63 2.91 8.28 5.28
CA ARG A 63 2.85 9.52 6.03
C ARG A 63 3.77 10.56 5.39
N VAL A 64 3.25 11.76 5.17
CA VAL A 64 4.03 12.87 4.64
C VAL A 64 5.14 13.21 5.65
N PRO A 65 6.40 13.33 5.21
CA PRO A 65 7.51 13.68 6.09
C PRO A 65 7.24 14.97 6.86
N GLY A 66 7.49 14.95 8.18
CA GLY A 66 7.26 16.10 9.06
C GLY A 66 5.79 16.36 9.42
N SER A 67 4.85 15.50 8.99
CA SER A 67 3.45 15.55 9.40
C SER A 67 3.08 14.38 10.31
N THR A 68 2.18 14.62 11.26
CA THR A 68 1.57 13.55 12.08
C THR A 68 0.30 12.99 11.45
N ASN A 69 -0.41 13.78 10.63
CA ASN A 69 -1.78 13.49 10.20
C ASN A 69 -1.97 13.52 8.68
N GLN A 70 -0.97 13.93 7.90
CA GLN A 70 -1.07 13.95 6.44
C GLN A 70 -0.52 12.66 5.85
N TRP A 71 -1.29 12.09 4.92
CA TRP A 71 -0.98 10.84 4.24
C TRP A 71 -1.12 11.02 2.73
N SER A 72 -0.23 10.41 1.97
CA SER A 72 -0.25 10.39 0.51
C SER A 72 -0.47 8.97 0.01
N GLN A 73 -1.33 8.82 -1.00
CA GLN A 73 -1.43 7.57 -1.72
C GLN A 73 -0.35 7.52 -2.80
N VAL A 74 0.45 6.45 -2.78
CA VAL A 74 1.53 6.22 -3.74
C VAL A 74 1.24 4.94 -4.51
N GLU A 75 1.12 5.07 -5.82
CA GLU A 75 0.99 3.93 -6.71
C GLU A 75 2.31 3.14 -6.77
N ILE A 76 2.19 1.81 -6.75
CA ILE A 76 3.37 0.95 -6.81
C ILE A 76 3.69 0.69 -8.28
N HIS A 77 4.65 1.46 -8.80
CA HIS A 77 5.17 1.22 -10.14
C HIS A 77 5.95 -0.10 -10.19
N LYS A 78 5.85 -0.80 -11.33
CA LYS A 78 6.72 -1.95 -11.60
C LYS A 78 8.17 -1.50 -11.50
N PRO A 79 9.05 -2.26 -10.82
CA PRO A 79 10.46 -1.91 -10.77
C PRO A 79 10.98 -1.72 -12.19
N ARG A 80 11.51 -0.54 -12.49
CA ARG A 80 12.20 -0.29 -13.76
C ARG A 80 13.33 -1.31 -13.82
N ARG A 81 13.39 -2.10 -14.90
CA ARG A 81 14.55 -2.99 -15.15
C ARG A 81 15.80 -2.14 -15.03
N LEU A 82 16.61 -2.39 -14.00
CA LEU A 82 17.93 -1.79 -13.90
C LEU A 82 18.69 -2.28 -15.13
N ARG A 83 19.02 -1.36 -16.04
CA ARG A 83 19.94 -1.68 -17.13
C ARG A 83 21.27 -1.96 -16.46
N SER A 84 21.72 -3.21 -16.51
CA SER A 84 23.07 -3.55 -16.09
C SER A 84 24.03 -2.81 -17.01
N TYR A 85 24.65 -1.74 -16.52
CA TYR A 85 25.81 -1.16 -17.18
C TYR A 85 26.94 -2.17 -17.05
N ARG A 86 27.21 -2.95 -18.10
CA ARG A 86 28.46 -3.70 -18.17
C ARG A 86 29.56 -2.66 -18.30
N LEU A 87 30.34 -2.48 -17.24
CA LEU A 87 31.58 -1.74 -17.31
C LEU A 87 32.48 -2.49 -18.31
N HIS A 88 32.67 -1.92 -19.49
CA HIS A 88 33.67 -2.41 -20.42
C HIS A 88 35.04 -2.15 -19.77
N GLN A 89 35.71 -3.24 -19.36
CA GLN A 89 37.11 -3.19 -18.99
C GLN A 89 37.92 -2.99 -20.28
N HIS A 90 38.61 -1.85 -20.37
CA HIS A 90 39.63 -1.58 -21.36
C HIS A 90 40.97 -2.15 -20.90
#